data_AF-A0A353B4Y1-F1
#
_entry.id   AF-A0A353B4Y1-F1
#
_cell.length_a   1.000
_cell.length_b   1.000
_cell.length_c   1.000
_cell.angle_alpha   90.00
_cell.angle_beta   90.00
_cell.angle_gamma   90.00
#
_symmetry.space_group_name_H-M   'P 1'
#
loop_
_entity.id
_entity.type
_entity.pdbx_description
1 polymer ?
#
loop_
_entity_poly.entity_id
_entity_poly.type
_entity_poly.pdbx_seq_one_letter_code
_entity_poly.pdbx_strand_id
1 'polypeptide(L)'
;MNLLASDVSSPSAALHRHERADDLAKAMLRLTADQRQAIILKYWHNQTLAQIGEELNKSTEAVAGLIFRGMQKLRSTLDSA
;
A
#
# COMPACT_ATOMS: atom_id res chain seq x y z
N MET A 1 -7.29 39.43 -12.52
CA MET A 1 -8.02 38.47 -11.65
C MET A 1 -8.86 37.59 -12.56
N ASN A 2 -8.45 36.34 -12.79
CA ASN A 2 -9.37 35.32 -13.30
C ASN A 2 -9.06 33.98 -12.62
N LEU A 3 -10.13 33.40 -12.08
CA LEU A 3 -10.20 32.24 -11.20
C LEU A 3 -9.65 30.98 -11.85
N LEU A 4 -8.85 30.25 -11.06
CA LEU A 4 -8.94 28.80 -10.86
C LEU A 4 -9.49 28.00 -12.05
N ALA A 5 -8.66 27.76 -13.06
CA ALA A 5 -8.83 26.59 -13.93
C ALA A 5 -8.47 25.39 -13.05
N SER A 6 -9.50 24.89 -12.37
CA SER A 6 -9.49 23.64 -11.63
C SER A 6 -8.72 22.58 -12.40
N ASP A 7 -7.82 21.91 -11.69
CA ASP A 7 -7.17 20.65 -12.01
C ASP A 7 -8.25 19.56 -12.23
N VAL A 8 -9.05 19.71 -13.28
CA VAL A 8 -10.04 18.71 -13.66
C VAL A 8 -9.23 17.63 -14.35
N SER A 9 -8.79 16.65 -13.56
CA SER A 9 -8.32 15.38 -14.10
C SER A 9 -9.33 14.94 -15.17
N SER A 10 -8.87 14.74 -16.41
CA SER A 10 -9.77 14.33 -17.49
C SER A 10 -10.56 13.07 -17.08
N PRO A 11 -11.75 12.83 -17.64
CA PRO A 11 -12.51 11.60 -17.36
C PRO A 11 -11.65 10.33 -17.51
N SER A 12 -10.74 10.30 -18.49
CA SER A 12 -9.76 9.21 -18.68
C SER A 12 -8.73 9.11 -17.55
N ALA A 13 -8.22 10.24 -17.04
CA ALA A 13 -7.31 10.26 -15.91
C ALA A 13 -7.99 9.86 -14.60
N ALA A 14 -9.27 10.22 -14.42
CA ALA A 14 -10.07 9.73 -13.30
C ALA A 14 -10.26 8.20 -13.40
N LEU A 15 -10.70 7.69 -14.55
CA LEU A 15 -10.90 6.25 -14.78
C LEU A 15 -9.62 5.43 -14.52
N HIS A 16 -8.47 5.86 -15.07
CA HIS A 16 -7.20 5.19 -14.81
C HIS A 16 -6.79 5.18 -13.34
N ARG A 17 -7.08 6.23 -12.56
CA ARG A 17 -6.82 6.23 -11.12
C ARG A 17 -7.69 5.22 -10.37
N HIS A 18 -8.96 5.10 -10.74
CA HIS A 18 -9.88 4.12 -10.17
C HIS A 18 -9.40 2.68 -10.47
N GLU A 19 -9.04 2.39 -11.71
CA GLU A 19 -8.49 1.09 -12.11
C GLU A 19 -7.25 0.71 -11.30
N ARG A 20 -6.30 1.66 -11.16
CA ARG A 20 -5.07 1.44 -10.37
C ARG A 20 -5.35 1.20 -8.89
N ALA A 21 -6.33 1.88 -8.32
CA ALA A 21 -6.73 1.70 -6.92
C ALA A 21 -7.38 0.32 -6.71
N ASP A 22 -8.22 -0.11 -7.64
CA ASP A 22 -8.86 -1.42 -7.61
C ASP A 22 -7.83 -2.55 -7.71
N ASP A 23 -6.83 -2.40 -8.58
CA ASP A 23 -5.77 -3.40 -8.74
C ASP A 23 -4.86 -3.47 -7.51
N LEU A 24 -4.55 -2.34 -6.89
CA LEU A 24 -3.86 -2.32 -5.59
C LEU A 24 -4.68 -3.01 -4.51
N ALA A 25 -5.99 -2.74 -4.42
CA ALA A 25 -6.87 -3.37 -3.44
C ALA A 25 -6.90 -4.90 -3.63
N LYS A 26 -7.03 -5.38 -4.88
CA LYS A 26 -6.94 -6.81 -5.21
C LYS A 26 -5.58 -7.41 -4.85
N ALA A 27 -4.49 -6.71 -5.14
CA ALA A 27 -3.14 -7.17 -4.80
C ALA A 27 -2.93 -7.26 -3.28
N MET A 28 -3.43 -6.27 -2.52
CA MET A 28 -3.39 -6.27 -1.06
C MET A 28 -4.16 -7.45 -0.44
N LEU A 29 -5.25 -7.89 -1.06
CA LEU A 29 -6.00 -9.08 -0.62
C LEU A 29 -5.23 -10.39 -0.83
N ARG A 30 -4.22 -10.42 -1.72
CA ARG A 30 -3.36 -11.60 -1.95
C ARG A 30 -2.22 -11.72 -0.95
N LEU A 31 -1.98 -10.71 -0.12
CA LEU A 31 -0.99 -10.75 0.95
C LEU A 31 -1.48 -11.63 2.11
N THR A 32 -0.55 -12.18 2.90
CA THR A 32 -0.94 -12.76 4.20
C THR A 32 -1.44 -11.65 5.13
N ALA A 33 -2.25 -12.00 6.14
CA ALA A 33 -2.75 -11.03 7.11
C ALA A 33 -1.60 -10.24 7.77
N ASP A 34 -0.54 -10.93 8.21
CA ASP A 34 0.64 -10.31 8.83
C ASP A 34 1.39 -9.37 7.89
N GLN A 35 1.55 -9.73 6.61
CA GLN A 35 2.19 -8.85 5.62
C GLN A 35 1.37 -7.57 5.40
N ARG A 36 0.06 -7.74 5.23
CA ARG A 36 -0.87 -6.62 5.01
C ARG A 36 -0.89 -5.69 6.21
N GLN A 37 -1.02 -6.24 7.43
CA GLN A 37 -1.07 -5.48 8.67
C GLN A 37 0.24 -4.69 8.87
N ALA A 38 1.39 -5.33 8.69
CA ALA A 38 2.69 -4.66 8.82
C ALA A 38 2.87 -3.50 7.82
N ILE A 39 2.39 -3.66 6.58
CA ILE A 39 2.41 -2.60 5.56
C ILE A 39 1.48 -1.44 5.95
N ILE A 40 0.25 -1.73 6.38
CA ILE A 40 -0.71 -0.68 6.81
C ILE A 40 -0.14 0.11 7.98
N LEU A 41 0.37 -0.57 9.01
CA LEU A 41 0.98 0.09 10.17
C LEU A 41 2.19 0.93 9.78
N LYS A 42 3.03 0.43 8.87
CA LYS A 42 4.22 1.14 8.42
C LYS A 42 3.89 2.42 7.63
N TYR A 43 2.99 2.33 6.66
CA TYR A 43 2.79 3.41 5.68
C TYR A 43 1.58 4.29 5.98
N TRP A 44 0.55 3.76 6.64
CA TRP A 44 -0.66 4.51 7.00
C TRP A 44 -0.54 5.14 8.39
N HIS A 45 0.01 4.39 9.34
CA HIS A 45 0.19 4.84 10.72
C HIS A 45 1.59 5.40 11.00
N ASN A 46 2.50 5.38 10.03
CA ASN A 46 3.90 5.83 10.16
C ASN A 46 4.65 5.20 11.35
N GLN A 47 4.26 4.00 11.79
CA GLN A 47 4.91 3.34 12.91
C GLN A 47 6.33 2.89 12.55
N THR A 48 7.18 2.83 13.57
CA THR A 48 8.52 2.22 13.49
C THR A 48 8.42 0.70 13.49
N LEU A 49 9.46 0.00 13.02
CA LEU A 49 9.47 -1.46 13.01
C LEU A 49 9.33 -2.08 14.42
N ALA A 50 9.86 -1.40 15.44
CA ALA A 50 9.74 -1.82 16.83
C ALA A 50 8.29 -1.73 17.32
N GLN A 51 7.61 -0.60 17.09
CA GLN A 51 6.19 -0.42 17.45
C GLN A 51 5.28 -1.44 16.75
N ILE A 52 5.54 -1.70 15.47
CA ILE A 52 4.81 -2.74 14.73
C ILE A 52 5.10 -4.12 15.31
N GLY A 53 6.34 -4.39 15.73
CA GLY A 53 6.72 -5.64 16.38
C GLY A 53 5.96 -5.86 17.69
N GLU A 54 5.85 -4.82 18.52
CA GLU A 54 5.05 -4.84 19.74
C GLU A 54 3.57 -5.11 19.43
N GLU A 55 2.97 -4.39 18.47
CA GLU A 55 1.56 -4.54 18.12
C GLU A 55 1.23 -5.92 17.52
N LEU A 56 2.13 -6.48 16.71
CA LEU A 56 1.94 -7.78 16.06
C LEU A 56 2.48 -8.96 16.88
N ASN A 57 3.07 -8.70 18.06
CA ASN A 57 3.78 -9.68 18.87
C ASN A 57 4.86 -10.46 18.07
N LYS A 58 5.77 -9.71 17.43
CA LYS A 58 6.85 -10.22 16.57
C LYS A 58 8.14 -9.42 16.79
N SER A 59 9.29 -10.01 16.46
CA SER A 59 10.55 -9.28 16.47
C SER A 59 10.61 -8.24 15.34
N THR A 60 11.42 -7.20 15.53
CA THR A 60 11.70 -6.17 14.53
C THR A 60 12.15 -6.76 13.19
N GLU A 61 12.99 -7.80 13.23
CA GLU A 61 13.49 -8.51 12.04
C GLU A 61 12.37 -9.27 11.32
N ALA A 62 11.47 -9.91 12.07
CA ALA A 62 10.31 -10.57 11.50
C ALA A 62 9.39 -9.56 10.79
N VAL A 63 9.15 -8.39 11.39
CA VAL A 63 8.39 -7.30 10.77
C VAL A 63 9.08 -6.79 9.51
N ALA A 64 10.39 -6.55 9.53
CA ALA A 64 11.14 -6.14 8.35
C ALA A 64 10.97 -7.15 7.20
N GLY A 65 11.05 -8.45 7.51
CA GLY A 65 10.82 -9.52 6.54
C GLY A 65 9.38 -9.57 6.02
N LEU A 66 8.38 -9.31 6.85
CA LEU A 66 6.97 -9.22 6.44
C LEU A 66 6.76 -8.08 5.45
N ILE A 67 7.24 -6.88 5.77
CA ILE A 67 7.12 -5.71 4.90
C ILE A 67 7.85 -5.95 3.58
N PHE A 68 9.09 -6.43 3.62
CA PHE A 68 9.87 -6.71 2.42
C PHE A 68 9.16 -7.69 1.47
N ARG A 69 8.73 -8.85 2.00
CA ARG A 69 8.03 -9.87 1.19
C ARG A 69 6.68 -9.38 0.68
N GLY A 70 5.93 -8.62 1.50
CA GLY A 70 4.68 -8.02 1.09
C GLY A 70 4.86 -7.04 -0.06
N MET A 71 5.84 -6.13 0.04
CA MET A 71 6.16 -5.16 -1.03
C MET A 71 6.61 -5.84 -2.33
N GLN A 72 7.45 -6.89 -2.24
CA GLN A 72 7.85 -7.67 -3.41
C GLN A 72 6.65 -8.34 -4.10
N LYS A 73 5.69 -8.84 -3.32
CA LYS A 73 4.46 -9.45 -3.85
C LYS A 73 3.53 -8.41 -4.49
N LEU A 74 3.40 -7.23 -3.90
CA LEU A 74 2.64 -6.13 -4.49
C LEU A 74 3.27 -5.70 -5.82
N ARG A 75 4.59 -5.52 -5.85
CA ARG A 75 5.32 -5.12 -7.07
C ARG A 75 5.12 -6.13 -8.20
N SER A 76 5.37 -7.41 -7.94
CA SER A 76 5.18 -8.47 -8.95
C SER A 76 3.73 -8.58 -9.45
N THR A 77 2.75 -8.39 -8.57
CA THR A 77 1.32 -8.46 -8.95
C THR A 77 0.89 -7.28 -9.80
N LEU A 78 1.38 -6.07 -9.50
CA LEU A 78 1.01 -4.84 -10.21
C LEU A 78 1.82 -4.60 -11.48
N ASP A 79 3.00 -5.20 -11.61
CA ASP A 79 3.80 -5.17 -12.84
C ASP A 79 3.32 -6.18 -13.88
N SER A 80 2.57 -7.19 -13.45
CA SER A 80 2.00 -8.23 -14.32
C SER A 80 0.55 -7.93 -14.72
N ALA A 81 0.00 -6.80 -14.30
CA ALA A 81 -1.33 -6.29 -14.63
C ALA A 81 -1.22 -5.23 -15.73
#